data_AF-A0A3S0TZP8-F1
#
_entry.id   AF-A0A3S0TZP8-F1
#
_cell.length_a   1.000
_cell.length_b   1.000
_cell.length_c   1.000
_cell.angle_alpha   90.00
_cell.angle_beta   90.00
_cell.angle_gamma   90.00
#
_symmetry.space_group_name_H-M   'P 1'
#
loop_
_entity.id
_entity.type
_entity.pdbx_description
1 polymer ?
#
loop_
_entity_poly.entity_id
_entity_poly.type
_entity_poly.pdbx_seq_one_letter_code
_entity_poly.pdbx_strand_id
1 'polypeptide(L)'
;MVILDQSEFDNVKGKIKEKKENCPTFAYSVLDGYIRGKVYADSNFLKTVLIGTNSGIYFVAGEINNLDFNNFLFELHRQSKVEKSRFTLFSSSENWNFIIKNMFKDEIKEIRRLSYKYCHSNDSIEKKRLLGNYFIEKINAEMIKNSLEFNEKYYKDYWGSISNFIENGFGFNILHNGKIIMDPRN
;
A
#
# COMPACT_ATOMS: atom_id res chain seq x y z
N MET A 1 9.43 -9.25 18.94
CA MET A 1 9.42 -8.89 17.50
C MET A 1 10.67 -8.11 17.20
N VAL A 2 11.32 -8.41 16.07
CA VAL A 2 12.47 -7.64 15.57
C VAL A 2 12.01 -6.66 14.50
N ILE A 3 12.63 -5.48 14.47
CA ILE A 3 12.47 -4.54 13.36
C ILE A 3 13.65 -4.79 12.44
N LEU A 4 13.37 -5.05 11.17
CA LEU A 4 14.39 -5.34 10.18
C LEU A 4 14.99 -4.07 9.60
N ASP A 5 16.28 -4.14 9.28
CA ASP A 5 16.97 -3.09 8.54
C ASP A 5 16.76 -3.25 7.03
N GLN A 6 16.97 -2.15 6.28
CA GLN A 6 16.79 -2.16 4.81
C GLN A 6 17.63 -3.22 4.10
N SER A 7 18.82 -3.56 4.63
CA SER A 7 19.68 -4.62 4.10
C SER A 7 19.03 -6.00 4.12
N GLU A 8 17.97 -6.20 4.89
CA GLU A 8 17.26 -7.47 5.03
C GLU A 8 15.99 -7.54 4.16
N PHE A 9 15.57 -6.43 3.54
CA PHE A 9 14.31 -6.36 2.80
C PHE A 9 14.28 -7.26 1.56
N ASP A 10 15.42 -7.50 0.93
CA ASP A 10 15.52 -8.44 -0.19
C ASP A 10 15.18 -9.89 0.21
N ASN A 11 15.55 -10.29 1.44
CA ASN A 11 15.20 -11.62 1.97
C ASN A 11 13.68 -11.75 2.18
N VAL A 12 13.05 -10.69 2.69
CA VAL A 12 11.59 -10.62 2.86
C VAL A 12 10.89 -10.72 1.50
N LYS A 13 11.35 -9.97 0.48
CA LYS A 13 10.83 -10.06 -0.89
C LYS A 13 10.96 -11.47 -1.45
N GLY A 14 12.11 -12.11 -1.23
CA GLY A 14 12.36 -13.50 -1.63
C GLY A 14 11.32 -14.46 -1.05
N LYS A 15 11.05 -14.36 0.26
CA LYS A 15 10.08 -15.21 0.96
C LYS A 15 8.64 -15.00 0.49
N ILE A 16 8.22 -13.75 0.31
CA ILE A 16 6.89 -13.41 -0.21
C ILE A 16 6.67 -14.02 -1.61
N LYS A 17 7.69 -13.92 -2.48
CA LYS A 17 7.65 -14.49 -3.83
C LYS A 17 7.64 -16.02 -3.82
N GLU A 18 8.49 -16.63 -2.99
CA GLU A 18 8.58 -18.09 -2.82
C GLU A 18 7.22 -18.70 -2.41
N LYS A 19 6.55 -18.08 -1.43
CA LYS A 19 5.24 -18.52 -0.95
C LYS A 19 4.07 -18.10 -1.85
N LYS A 20 4.33 -17.37 -2.95
CA LYS A 20 3.33 -16.83 -3.88
C LYS A 20 2.22 -16.05 -3.15
N GLU A 21 2.60 -15.30 -2.13
CA GLU A 21 1.64 -14.53 -1.35
C GLU A 21 1.08 -13.36 -2.16
N ASN A 22 -0.22 -13.10 -2.00
CA ASN A 22 -0.88 -11.94 -2.63
C ASN A 22 -0.46 -10.66 -1.90
N CYS A 23 0.74 -10.18 -2.23
CA CYS A 23 1.34 -9.02 -1.62
C CYS A 23 0.90 -7.72 -2.33
N PRO A 24 0.35 -6.73 -1.62
CA PRO A 24 -0.05 -5.46 -2.20
C PRO A 24 1.17 -4.61 -2.61
N THR A 25 1.03 -3.81 -3.66
CA THR A 25 2.11 -2.98 -4.23
C THR A 25 2.80 -2.06 -3.21
N PHE A 26 2.06 -1.52 -2.24
CA PHE A 26 2.67 -0.64 -1.23
C PHE A 26 3.70 -1.39 -0.37
N ALA A 27 3.51 -2.68 -0.11
CA ALA A 27 4.44 -3.46 0.69
C ALA A 27 5.75 -3.67 -0.06
N TYR A 28 5.70 -3.95 -1.37
CA TYR A 28 6.89 -3.91 -2.22
C TYR A 28 7.53 -2.52 -2.26
N SER A 29 6.73 -1.44 -2.32
CA SER A 29 7.26 -0.08 -2.31
C SER A 29 8.04 0.26 -1.03
N VAL A 30 7.63 -0.30 0.12
CA VAL A 30 8.42 -0.21 1.38
C VAL A 30 9.70 -1.04 1.26
N LEU A 31 9.59 -2.28 0.78
CA LEU A 31 10.74 -3.21 0.66
C LEU A 31 11.77 -2.78 -0.41
N ASP A 32 11.37 -1.97 -1.37
CA ASP A 32 12.24 -1.38 -2.40
C ASP A 32 12.74 0.02 -1.98
N GLY A 33 12.29 0.55 -0.84
CA GLY A 33 12.73 1.85 -0.32
C GLY A 33 12.10 3.07 -0.99
N TYR A 34 11.13 2.88 -1.89
CA TYR A 34 10.42 4.00 -2.55
C TYR A 34 9.54 4.78 -1.60
N ILE A 35 8.98 4.14 -0.58
CA ILE A 35 8.21 4.82 0.47
C ILE A 35 8.72 4.40 1.86
N ARG A 36 8.61 5.32 2.82
CA ARG A 36 9.03 5.05 4.20
C ARG A 36 8.07 4.08 4.89
N GLY A 37 8.64 3.14 5.60
CA GLY A 37 7.90 2.17 6.38
C GLY A 37 8.79 1.40 7.35
N LYS A 38 8.19 0.47 8.06
CA LYS A 38 8.84 -0.46 8.98
C LYS A 38 8.48 -1.88 8.61
N VAL A 39 9.42 -2.78 8.76
CA VAL A 39 9.21 -4.22 8.58
C VAL A 39 9.49 -4.90 9.91
N TYR A 40 8.48 -5.60 10.42
CA TYR A 40 8.57 -6.38 11.65
C TYR A 40 8.62 -7.86 11.29
N ALA A 41 9.41 -8.63 12.01
CA ALA A 41 9.44 -10.09 11.90
C ALA A 41 9.39 -10.75 13.28
N ASP A 42 8.94 -12.00 13.31
CA ASP A 42 9.01 -12.84 14.50
C ASP A 42 10.44 -13.06 14.97
N SER A 43 11.35 -13.26 14.01
CA SER A 43 12.77 -13.54 14.19
C SER A 43 13.50 -13.33 12.87
N ASN A 44 14.83 -13.50 12.88
CA ASN A 44 15.64 -13.44 11.66
C ASN A 44 15.35 -14.59 10.68
N PHE A 45 14.56 -15.60 11.08
CA PHE A 45 14.11 -16.68 10.20
C PHE A 45 12.90 -16.30 9.33
N LEU A 46 12.29 -15.12 9.57
CA LEU A 46 11.23 -14.54 8.74
C LEU A 46 10.02 -15.49 8.55
N LYS A 47 9.59 -16.16 9.62
CA LYS A 47 8.43 -17.05 9.55
C LYS A 47 7.15 -16.26 9.36
N THR A 48 7.02 -15.15 10.09
CA THR A 48 5.89 -14.22 10.03
C THR A 48 6.43 -12.80 9.93
N VAL A 49 5.90 -12.02 8.99
CA VAL A 49 6.33 -10.65 8.76
C VAL A 49 5.14 -9.69 8.67
N LEU A 50 5.36 -8.45 9.10
CA LEU A 50 4.42 -7.34 8.99
C LEU A 50 5.14 -6.16 8.35
N ILE A 51 4.64 -5.70 7.21
CA ILE A 51 5.19 -4.57 6.47
C ILE A 51 4.22 -3.41 6.65
N GLY A 52 4.66 -2.31 7.27
CA GLY A 52 3.84 -1.15 7.57
C GLY A 52 4.37 0.13 6.93
N THR A 53 3.48 0.94 6.37
CA THR A 53 3.79 2.33 5.98
C THR A 53 3.71 3.24 7.21
N ASN A 54 4.34 4.42 7.13
CA ASN A 54 4.17 5.45 8.17
C ASN A 54 2.73 6.01 8.24
N SER A 55 1.91 5.80 7.21
CA SER A 55 0.51 6.21 7.17
C SER A 55 -0.45 5.21 7.82
N GLY A 56 0.05 4.14 8.45
CA GLY A 56 -0.78 3.18 9.17
C GLY A 56 -1.44 2.14 8.26
N ILE A 57 -0.81 1.83 7.13
CA ILE A 57 -1.24 0.75 6.23
C ILE A 57 -0.26 -0.40 6.37
N TYR A 58 -0.78 -1.59 6.64
CA TYR A 58 -0.01 -2.76 7.01
C TYR A 58 -0.36 -3.95 6.12
N PHE A 59 0.63 -4.82 5.88
CA PHE A 59 0.46 -6.12 5.23
C PHE A 59 1.11 -7.21 6.08
N VAL A 60 0.35 -8.25 6.43
CA VAL A 60 0.84 -9.40 7.19
C VAL A 60 0.94 -10.65 6.32
N ALA A 61 2.03 -11.38 6.50
CA ALA A 61 2.46 -12.50 5.65
C ALA A 61 3.15 -13.60 6.47
N GLY A 62 3.20 -14.82 5.93
CA GLY A 62 3.88 -15.96 6.55
C GLY A 62 3.02 -16.82 7.49
N GLU A 63 3.65 -17.44 8.48
CA GLU A 63 3.03 -18.43 9.38
C GLU A 63 1.97 -17.81 10.30
N ILE A 64 0.80 -18.43 10.36
CA ILE A 64 -0.36 -17.98 11.14
C ILE A 64 -0.31 -18.42 12.60
N ASN A 65 0.39 -19.52 12.89
CA ASN A 65 0.45 -20.16 14.21
C ASN A 65 1.58 -19.56 15.06
N ASN A 66 1.66 -18.24 15.10
CA ASN A 66 2.67 -17.50 15.83
C ASN A 66 1.98 -16.59 16.86
N LEU A 67 1.73 -17.13 18.05
CA LEU A 67 0.92 -16.45 19.06
C LEU A 67 1.56 -15.13 19.53
N ASP A 68 2.88 -15.09 19.67
CA ASP A 68 3.60 -13.89 20.08
C ASP A 68 3.50 -12.78 19.02
N PHE A 69 3.62 -13.14 17.74
CA PHE A 69 3.42 -12.21 16.64
C PHE A 69 1.98 -11.71 16.57
N ASN A 70 1.02 -12.61 16.75
CA ASN A 70 -0.40 -12.30 16.76
C ASN A 70 -0.76 -11.32 17.89
N ASN A 71 -0.24 -11.56 19.10
CA ASN A 71 -0.40 -10.64 20.22
C ASN A 71 0.23 -9.27 19.94
N PHE A 72 1.43 -9.24 19.34
CA PHE A 72 2.06 -7.99 18.91
C PHE A 72 1.20 -7.22 17.90
N LEU A 73 0.63 -7.89 16.90
CA LEU A 73 -0.23 -7.27 15.90
C LEU A 73 -1.48 -6.64 16.54
N PHE A 74 -2.07 -7.30 17.53
CA PHE A 74 -3.21 -6.79 18.28
C PHE A 74 -2.85 -5.56 19.13
N GLU A 75 -1.71 -5.59 19.81
CA GLU A 75 -1.23 -4.46 20.61
C GLU A 75 -0.86 -3.26 19.74
N LEU A 76 -0.27 -3.48 18.55
CA LEU A 76 -0.01 -2.43 17.57
C LEU A 76 -1.30 -1.70 17.15
N HIS A 77 -2.38 -2.45 16.95
CA HIS A 77 -3.69 -1.86 16.66
C HIS A 77 -4.27 -1.10 17.87
N ARG A 78 -4.15 -1.63 19.08
CA ARG A 78 -4.59 -0.90 20.29
C ARG A 78 -3.85 0.42 20.44
N GLN A 79 -2.54 0.41 20.21
CA GLN A 79 -1.72 1.61 20.19
C GLN A 79 -2.24 2.61 19.13
N SER A 80 -2.55 2.15 17.92
CA SER A 80 -3.10 3.03 16.88
C SER A 80 -4.42 3.70 17.28
N LYS A 81 -5.28 3.00 18.05
CA LYS A 81 -6.52 3.58 18.59
C LYS A 81 -6.23 4.67 19.62
N VAL A 82 -5.28 4.45 20.52
CA VAL A 82 -4.87 5.44 21.54
C VAL A 82 -4.32 6.70 20.86
N GLU A 83 -3.48 6.51 19.83
CA GLU A 83 -2.89 7.59 19.04
C GLU A 83 -3.89 8.25 18.08
N LYS A 84 -5.11 7.70 17.93
CA LYS A 84 -6.12 8.08 16.93
C LYS A 84 -5.53 8.07 15.51
N SER A 85 -4.59 7.17 15.26
CA SER A 85 -3.92 7.00 13.99
C SER A 85 -4.66 5.95 13.14
N ARG A 86 -4.36 5.95 11.84
CA ARG A 86 -4.94 5.00 10.92
C ARG A 86 -4.40 3.59 11.20
N PHE A 87 -5.27 2.60 11.09
CA PHE A 87 -4.88 1.20 11.02
C PHE A 87 -5.67 0.49 9.91
N THR A 88 -4.98 0.14 8.83
CA THR A 88 -5.55 -0.64 7.72
C THR A 88 -4.67 -1.85 7.51
N LEU A 89 -5.20 -3.05 7.72
CA LEU A 89 -4.45 -4.30 7.61
C LEU A 89 -4.89 -5.09 6.36
N PHE A 90 -3.90 -5.47 5.55
CA PHE A 90 -4.01 -6.42 4.46
C PHE A 90 -3.40 -7.74 4.92
N SER A 91 -4.00 -8.85 4.49
CA SER A 91 -3.58 -10.21 4.79
C SER A 91 -3.19 -10.93 3.52
N SER A 92 -2.26 -11.88 3.64
CA SER A 92 -1.79 -12.64 2.48
C SER A 92 -2.69 -13.82 2.08
N SER A 93 -3.61 -14.26 2.95
CA SER A 93 -4.43 -15.44 2.74
C SER A 93 -5.73 -15.45 3.56
N GLU A 94 -6.66 -16.34 3.17
CA GLU A 94 -7.90 -16.58 3.92
C GLU A 94 -7.66 -17.12 5.34
N ASN A 95 -6.58 -17.87 5.56
CA ASN A 95 -6.21 -18.31 6.90
C ASN A 95 -5.85 -17.12 7.79
N TRP A 96 -5.09 -16.15 7.26
CA TRP A 96 -4.85 -14.90 7.96
C TRP A 96 -6.15 -14.12 8.21
N ASN A 97 -7.07 -14.08 7.24
CA ASN A 97 -8.40 -13.46 7.45
C ASN A 97 -9.12 -14.08 8.66
N PHE A 98 -9.11 -15.40 8.78
CA PHE A 98 -9.74 -16.10 9.89
C PHE A 98 -9.09 -15.74 11.24
N ILE A 99 -7.76 -15.80 11.32
CA ILE A 99 -7.03 -15.43 12.55
C ILE A 99 -7.29 -13.98 12.96
N ILE A 100 -7.23 -13.05 12.00
CA ILE A 100 -7.49 -11.62 12.24
C ILE A 100 -8.93 -11.42 12.71
N LYS A 101 -9.94 -12.02 12.06
CA LYS A 101 -11.34 -11.89 12.50
C LYS A 101 -11.54 -12.39 13.93
N ASN A 102 -10.94 -13.51 14.30
CA ASN A 102 -11.08 -14.06 15.64
C ASN A 102 -10.39 -13.22 16.70
N MET A 103 -9.22 -12.68 16.37
CA MET A 103 -8.40 -11.87 17.28
C MET A 103 -9.02 -10.49 17.51
N PHE A 104 -9.45 -9.83 16.43
CA PHE A 104 -9.96 -8.46 16.48
C PHE A 104 -11.47 -8.38 16.69
N LYS A 105 -12.23 -9.45 16.36
CA LYS A 105 -13.69 -9.50 16.48
C LYS A 105 -14.33 -8.24 15.86
N ASP A 106 -15.17 -7.55 16.64
CA ASP A 106 -15.88 -6.34 16.21
C ASP A 106 -15.03 -5.06 16.30
N GLU A 107 -13.75 -5.16 16.65
CA GLU A 107 -12.86 -4.01 16.75
C GLU A 107 -12.38 -3.47 15.39
N ILE A 108 -12.58 -4.25 14.32
CA ILE A 108 -12.20 -3.90 12.95
C ILE A 108 -13.38 -4.05 12.00
N LYS A 109 -13.35 -3.26 10.93
CA LYS A 109 -14.28 -3.40 9.81
C LYS A 109 -13.61 -4.13 8.67
N GLU A 110 -14.14 -5.29 8.30
CA GLU A 110 -13.70 -6.01 7.10
C GLU A 110 -14.15 -5.29 5.83
N ILE A 111 -13.24 -5.17 4.86
CA ILE A 111 -13.51 -4.60 3.54
C ILE A 111 -12.98 -5.57 2.49
N ARG A 112 -13.85 -6.01 1.58
CA ARG A 112 -13.44 -6.82 0.43
C ARG A 112 -12.84 -5.93 -0.65
N ARG A 113 -11.70 -6.33 -1.21
CA ARG A 113 -11.05 -5.66 -2.34
C ARG A 113 -10.92 -6.65 -3.49
N LEU A 114 -11.12 -6.15 -4.70
CA LEU A 114 -10.90 -6.92 -5.92
C LEU A 114 -9.50 -6.66 -6.43
N SER A 115 -8.84 -7.71 -6.93
CA SER A 115 -7.57 -7.61 -7.65
C SER A 115 -7.81 -8.00 -9.09
N TYR A 116 -7.23 -7.24 -10.02
CA TYR A 116 -7.40 -7.45 -11.45
C TYR A 116 -6.08 -7.93 -12.05
N LYS A 117 -6.15 -8.87 -12.99
CA LYS A 117 -5.03 -9.21 -13.85
C LYS A 117 -5.26 -8.55 -15.20
N TYR A 118 -4.34 -7.69 -15.59
CA TYR A 118 -4.37 -7.13 -16.92
C TYR A 118 -4.05 -8.24 -17.93
N CYS A 119 -5.02 -8.59 -18.78
CA CYS A 119 -4.83 -9.49 -19.89
C CYS A 119 -4.52 -8.64 -21.11
N HIS A 120 -3.27 -8.65 -21.55
CA HIS A 120 -2.89 -8.02 -22.81
C HIS A 120 -3.36 -8.93 -23.95
N SER A 121 -4.61 -8.78 -24.41
CA SER A 121 -4.98 -9.35 -25.70
C SER A 121 -4.31 -8.51 -26.79
N ASN A 122 -3.88 -9.16 -27.88
CA ASN A 122 -3.35 -8.48 -29.06
C ASN A 122 -4.41 -7.64 -29.80
N ASP A 123 -5.62 -7.52 -29.26
CA ASP A 123 -6.59 -6.55 -29.70
C ASP A 123 -5.98 -5.18 -29.38
N SER A 124 -5.57 -4.50 -30.45
CA SER A 124 -5.14 -3.11 -30.38
C SER A 124 -6.11 -2.38 -29.45
N ILE A 125 -5.61 -1.90 -28.30
CA ILE A 125 -6.30 -0.84 -27.58
C ILE A 125 -6.38 0.26 -28.63
N GLU A 126 -7.54 0.39 -29.29
CA GLU A 126 -7.81 1.54 -30.12
C GLU A 126 -7.52 2.71 -29.20
N LYS A 127 -6.52 3.52 -29.56
CA LYS A 127 -6.22 4.75 -28.85
C LYS A 127 -7.43 5.63 -29.04
N LYS A 128 -8.45 5.45 -28.19
CA LYS A 128 -9.62 6.30 -28.14
C LYS A 128 -9.09 7.69 -27.86
N ARG A 129 -9.12 8.53 -28.89
CA ARG A 129 -8.76 9.93 -28.76
C ARG A 129 -9.80 10.54 -27.82
N LEU A 130 -9.33 11.30 -26.84
CA LEU A 130 -10.23 12.12 -26.04
C LEU A 130 -10.95 13.08 -27.00
N LEU A 131 -12.26 13.22 -26.82
CA LEU A 131 -13.07 14.10 -27.66
C LEU A 131 -12.87 15.55 -27.21
N GLY A 132 -12.93 16.50 -28.16
CA GLY A 132 -12.98 17.94 -27.86
C GLY A 132 -11.76 18.48 -27.11
N ASN A 133 -12.00 19.30 -26.07
CA ASN A 133 -10.97 20.03 -25.32
C ASN A 133 -10.47 19.28 -24.08
N TYR A 134 -10.46 17.94 -24.15
CA TYR A 134 -9.99 17.08 -23.07
C TYR A 134 -8.54 16.66 -23.33
N PHE A 135 -7.69 16.76 -22.30
CA PHE A 135 -6.27 16.44 -22.38
C PHE A 135 -5.87 15.51 -21.24
N ILE A 136 -4.93 14.61 -21.51
CA ILE A 136 -4.23 13.85 -20.47
C ILE A 136 -2.88 14.51 -20.24
N GLU A 137 -2.58 14.83 -19.00
CA GLU A 137 -1.28 15.38 -18.62
C GLU A 137 -0.71 14.61 -17.43
N LYS A 138 0.61 14.42 -17.43
CA LYS A 138 1.31 13.80 -16.29
C LYS A 138 1.19 14.72 -15.08
N ILE A 139 0.85 14.15 -13.92
CA ILE A 139 0.79 14.90 -12.67
C ILE A 139 2.16 15.53 -12.38
N ASN A 140 2.14 16.82 -12.06
CA ASN A 140 3.31 17.60 -11.69
C ASN A 140 3.10 18.29 -10.33
N ALA A 141 4.16 18.91 -9.79
CA ALA A 141 4.12 19.53 -8.46
C ALA A 141 3.10 20.68 -8.34
N GLU A 142 2.87 21.44 -9.41
CA GLU A 142 1.89 22.53 -9.41
C GLU A 142 0.46 21.98 -9.34
N MET A 143 0.17 20.94 -10.13
CA MET A 143 -1.13 20.26 -10.09
C MET A 143 -1.45 19.70 -8.71
N ILE A 144 -0.45 19.10 -8.03
CA ILE A 144 -0.62 18.56 -6.68
C ILE A 144 -0.98 19.66 -5.68
N LYS A 145 -0.32 20.83 -5.75
CA LYS A 145 -0.60 21.96 -4.85
C LYS A 145 -2.01 22.52 -5.03
N ASN A 146 -2.52 22.46 -6.26
CA ASN A 146 -3.83 23.00 -6.63
C ASN A 146 -4.96 21.95 -6.56
N SER A 147 -4.63 20.67 -6.35
CA SER A 147 -5.63 19.60 -6.18
C SER A 147 -6.32 19.73 -4.82
N LEU A 148 -7.65 19.57 -4.78
CA LEU A 148 -8.40 19.55 -3.52
C LEU A 148 -8.31 18.19 -2.82
N GLU A 149 -8.36 17.11 -3.60
CA GLU A 149 -8.41 15.73 -3.11
C GLU A 149 -6.99 15.15 -2.92
N PHE A 150 -6.13 15.28 -3.92
CA PHE A 150 -4.75 14.78 -3.91
C PHE A 150 -3.77 15.92 -3.70
N ASN A 151 -3.98 16.63 -2.59
CA ASN A 151 -3.17 17.78 -2.22
C ASN A 151 -1.81 17.39 -1.63
N GLU A 152 -1.02 18.39 -1.25
CA GLU A 152 0.30 18.19 -0.64
C GLU A 152 0.26 17.27 0.60
N LYS A 153 -0.80 17.32 1.41
CA LYS A 153 -0.94 16.44 2.58
C LYS A 153 -1.04 14.98 2.16
N TYR A 154 -1.82 14.66 1.12
CA TYR A 154 -1.92 13.30 0.58
C TYR A 154 -0.52 12.77 0.22
N TYR A 155 0.24 13.50 -0.59
CA TYR A 155 1.56 13.04 -1.00
C TYR A 155 2.57 12.97 0.16
N LYS A 156 2.49 13.87 1.15
CA LYS A 156 3.29 13.73 2.38
C LYS A 156 2.94 12.46 3.15
N ASP A 157 1.67 12.15 3.30
CA ASP A 157 1.22 10.99 4.08
C ASP A 157 1.62 9.66 3.41
N TYR A 158 1.48 9.55 2.08
CA TYR A 158 1.70 8.28 1.36
C TYR A 158 3.11 8.14 0.75
N TRP A 159 3.73 9.25 0.34
CA TRP A 159 5.03 9.27 -0.31
C TRP A 159 6.12 9.95 0.51
N GLY A 160 5.78 10.59 1.65
CA GLY A 160 6.71 11.35 2.47
C GLY A 160 7.02 12.76 1.92
N SER A 161 6.96 12.96 0.60
CA SER A 161 7.08 14.27 -0.03
C SER A 161 6.52 14.26 -1.45
N ILE A 162 6.23 15.45 -1.98
CA ILE A 162 5.88 15.64 -3.40
C ILE A 162 7.05 15.20 -4.30
N SER A 163 8.28 15.60 -3.95
CA SER A 163 9.46 15.28 -4.77
C SER A 163 9.66 13.77 -4.91
N ASN A 164 9.46 13.00 -3.84
CA ASN A 164 9.58 11.54 -3.88
C ASN A 164 8.56 10.91 -4.84
N PHE A 165 7.32 11.42 -4.87
CA PHE A 165 6.33 10.98 -5.84
C PHE A 165 6.71 11.35 -7.28
N ILE A 166 7.23 12.55 -7.51
CA ILE A 166 7.60 12.98 -8.87
C ILE A 166 8.77 12.16 -9.42
N GLU A 167 9.69 11.73 -8.55
CA GLU A 167 10.86 10.92 -8.88
C GLU A 167 10.51 9.43 -9.09
N ASN A 168 9.79 8.83 -8.14
CA ASN A 168 9.57 7.37 -8.09
C ASN A 168 8.17 6.93 -8.52
N GLY A 169 7.22 7.87 -8.57
CA GLY A 169 5.83 7.63 -8.91
C GLY A 169 5.46 8.18 -10.29
N PHE A 170 4.22 7.90 -10.68
CA PHE A 170 3.58 8.53 -11.82
C PHE A 170 2.07 8.54 -11.64
N GLY A 171 1.42 9.46 -12.32
CA GLY A 171 -0.02 9.61 -12.38
C GLY A 171 -0.37 10.55 -13.51
N PHE A 172 -1.62 10.54 -13.93
CA PHE A 172 -2.10 11.36 -15.04
C PHE A 172 -3.42 11.99 -14.67
N ASN A 173 -3.60 13.27 -14.97
CA ASN A 173 -4.87 13.96 -14.82
C ASN A 173 -5.59 14.07 -16.16
N ILE A 174 -6.92 14.09 -16.12
CA ILE A 174 -7.71 14.55 -17.25
C ILE A 174 -8.07 16.01 -17.01
N LEU A 175 -7.73 16.85 -17.99
CA LEU A 175 -8.03 18.26 -18.02
C LEU A 175 -9.15 18.53 -19.02
N HIS A 176 -10.00 19.50 -18.71
CA HIS A 176 -10.96 20.06 -19.65
C HIS A 176 -10.83 21.58 -19.63
N ASN A 177 -10.55 22.19 -20.79
CA ASN A 177 -10.27 23.63 -20.92
C ASN A 177 -9.19 24.13 -19.92
N GLY A 178 -8.12 23.34 -19.74
CA GLY A 178 -7.01 23.68 -18.84
C GLY A 178 -7.28 23.48 -17.34
N LYS A 179 -8.46 22.97 -16.95
CA LYS A 179 -8.80 22.67 -15.55
C LYS A 179 -8.82 21.17 -15.30
N ILE A 180 -8.25 20.73 -14.18
CA ILE A 180 -8.33 19.33 -13.73
C ILE A 180 -9.80 19.02 -13.42
N ILE A 181 -10.34 17.99 -14.06
CA ILE A 181 -11.73 17.52 -13.84
C ILE A 181 -11.79 16.09 -13.31
N MET A 182 -10.69 15.34 -13.42
CA MET A 182 -10.58 14.01 -12.86
C MET A 182 -9.13 13.77 -12.45
N ASP A 183 -8.97 13.36 -11.19
CA ASP A 183 -7.71 12.92 -10.60
C ASP A 183 -7.87 11.41 -10.31
N PRO A 184 -7.38 10.54 -11.20
CA PRO A 184 -7.57 9.11 -11.04
C PRO A 184 -6.71 8.57 -9.90
N ARG A 185 -7.37 7.88 -8.96
CA ARG A 185 -6.71 7.05 -7.95
C ARG A 185 -5.95 5.91 -8.64
N ASN A 186 -4.63 5.97 -8.61
CA ASN A 186 -3.77 4.81 -8.92
C ASN A 186 -3.78 3.82 -7.76
#